data_AF-A0A1C5UA64-F1
#
_entry.id   AF-A0A1C5UA64-F1
#
_cell.length_a   1.000
_cell.length_b   1.000
_cell.length_c   1.000
_cell.angle_alpha   90.00
_cell.angle_beta   90.00
_cell.angle_gamma   90.00
#
_symmetry.space_group_name_H-M   'P 1'
#
loop_
_entity.id
_entity.type
_entity.pdbx_description
1 polymer ?
#
loop_
_entity_poly.entity_id
_entity_poly.type
_entity_poly.pdbx_seq_one_letter_code
_entity_poly.pdbx_strand_id
1 'polypeptide(L)'
;MEKLYSLVTTKETAKDALYIRKSSINFVEEPLRKGDTLDFCTYFNSFSIIKWSKFTTIQNLVLELRIRGNFELIVTVYSPAESKPILREVIHDGVYCRSWPIQDLSGYVFGFSLRALTNGAQYCGGTYYGEFAQWQDKKIGIGICTFKREEYVLRTLRLLEQFKAYNPWLQVLVVDNGSTLKEYDKDGIRIIHNRNFGGSGGFTRAMIEYVDENQVDYVLLMDDDIVLEPSALERSHSLLCGLKEEYKDSFLSGAMLTMEKPVIQHENTAYWSKFISEVVNKGLDLSAIDNLVKNEATKKHQNQYAGWWYCCIPLERIKKIGYPLPVFIKSDDMEYGIRNRHELLTLNGIGVWHETFSKKMSQTIRFFSDRNSFILNHYVDGCGLGTLLLAILGRLYKRGKKRDFSSIQILSFALQDYFNGFTKIVSKGADLKMAEVTELTKMSPQIKNYINIFAYIIKIILNYQSIDTSYKAFRHQNLRTSVFWKRYLGIK
;
A
#
# COMPACT_ATOMS: atom_id res chain seq x y z
N MET A 1 -1.54 21.58 -19.34
CA MET A 1 -0.32 20.74 -19.22
C MET A 1 -0.12 20.58 -17.74
N GLU A 2 -0.22 19.34 -17.26
CA GLU A 2 -0.39 19.05 -15.85
C GLU A 2 0.90 18.50 -15.24
N LYS A 3 1.23 18.92 -14.03
CA LYS A 3 2.40 18.40 -13.31
C LYS A 3 2.14 16.94 -12.93
N LEU A 4 3.05 16.04 -13.29
CA LEU A 4 2.98 14.64 -12.86
C LEU A 4 3.66 14.45 -11.52
N TYR A 5 4.96 14.72 -11.47
CA TYR A 5 5.77 14.66 -10.27
C TYR A 5 7.13 15.32 -10.50
N SER A 6 7.70 15.83 -9.41
CA SER A 6 9.03 16.43 -9.39
C SER A 6 10.11 15.35 -9.43
N LEU A 7 11.24 15.64 -10.07
CA LEU A 7 12.43 14.82 -9.93
C LEU A 7 13.06 15.05 -8.55
N VAL A 8 13.34 13.96 -7.84
CA VAL A 8 13.76 13.99 -6.44
C VAL A 8 15.19 13.51 -6.23
N THR A 9 15.81 13.97 -5.15
CA THR A 9 17.14 13.56 -4.70
C THR A 9 17.06 13.13 -3.23
N THR A 10 18.13 12.52 -2.72
CA THR A 10 18.23 12.20 -1.30
C THR A 10 19.64 12.46 -0.79
N LYS A 11 19.74 12.73 0.52
CA LYS A 11 21.01 12.78 1.26
C LYS A 11 21.30 11.46 1.96
N GLU A 12 20.36 10.51 1.96
CA GLU A 12 20.53 9.20 2.57
C GLU A 12 21.26 8.25 1.61
N THR A 13 22.55 8.02 1.85
CA THR A 13 23.40 7.17 1.01
C THR A 13 22.82 5.78 0.76
N ALA A 14 22.14 5.19 1.75
CA ALA A 14 21.51 3.87 1.63
C ALA A 14 20.32 3.81 0.64
N LYS A 15 19.76 4.96 0.27
CA LYS A 15 18.62 5.09 -0.65
C LYS A 15 19.00 5.70 -1.99
N ASP A 16 20.19 6.26 -2.11
CA ASP A 16 20.64 7.12 -3.21
C ASP A 16 20.39 6.53 -4.61
N ALA A 17 20.63 5.23 -4.76
CA ALA A 17 20.44 4.50 -6.02
C ALA A 17 18.97 4.41 -6.49
N LEU A 18 18.00 4.74 -5.63
CA LEU A 18 16.58 4.86 -5.99
C LEU A 18 16.21 6.23 -6.54
N TYR A 19 17.08 7.23 -6.36
CA TYR A 19 16.87 8.61 -6.75
C TYR A 19 17.74 8.96 -7.96
N ILE A 20 19.07 9.00 -7.81
CA ILE A 20 19.99 9.36 -8.91
C ILE A 20 21.26 8.52 -8.77
N ARG A 21 21.61 7.76 -9.80
CA ARG A 21 22.90 7.06 -9.85
C ARG A 21 23.98 8.02 -10.32
N LYS A 22 25.06 8.12 -9.55
CA LYS A 22 26.15 9.09 -9.72
C LYS A 22 27.46 8.37 -10.00
N SER A 23 28.30 8.92 -10.87
CA SER A 23 29.60 8.34 -11.20
C SER A 23 30.70 8.65 -10.16
N SER A 24 30.66 9.82 -9.54
CA SER A 24 31.86 10.41 -8.89
C SER A 24 31.59 11.42 -7.78
N ILE A 25 30.36 11.92 -7.64
CA ILE A 25 29.99 12.91 -6.61
C ILE A 25 29.18 12.25 -5.48
N ASN A 26 29.23 12.85 -4.30
CA ASN A 26 28.45 12.38 -3.16
C ASN A 26 27.03 12.98 -3.18
N PHE A 27 26.92 14.27 -3.49
CA PHE A 27 25.64 15.00 -3.50
C PHE A 27 25.39 15.68 -4.84
N VAL A 28 24.13 15.67 -5.27
CA VAL A 28 23.70 16.23 -6.56
C VAL A 28 23.82 17.77 -6.59
N GLU A 29 23.86 18.39 -5.41
CA GLU A 29 24.02 19.82 -5.20
C GLU A 29 25.48 20.28 -5.46
N GLU A 30 26.45 19.35 -5.49
CA GLU A 30 27.86 19.66 -5.73
C GLU A 30 28.11 20.00 -7.21
N PRO A 31 28.99 20.97 -7.51
CA PRO A 31 29.42 21.24 -8.88
C PRO A 31 30.09 20.01 -9.51
N LEU A 32 29.63 19.63 -10.70
CA LEU A 32 30.13 18.47 -11.44
C LEU A 32 31.44 18.77 -12.15
N ARG A 33 32.28 17.74 -12.28
CA ARG A 33 33.44 17.75 -13.17
C ARG A 33 33.00 17.35 -14.57
N LYS A 34 33.71 17.84 -15.59
CA LYS A 34 33.51 17.39 -16.97
C LYS A 34 33.65 15.86 -17.04
N GLY A 35 32.65 15.21 -17.61
CA GLY A 35 32.56 13.75 -17.72
C GLY A 35 31.71 13.08 -16.64
N ASP A 36 31.44 13.75 -15.52
CA ASP A 36 30.56 13.20 -14.48
C ASP A 36 29.15 12.97 -15.04
N THR A 37 28.52 11.88 -14.62
CA THR A 37 27.19 11.47 -15.10
C THR A 37 26.21 11.34 -13.95
N LEU A 38 25.02 11.91 -14.16
CA LEU A 38 23.82 11.73 -13.34
C LEU A 38 22.82 10.90 -14.12
N ASP A 39 22.46 9.73 -13.62
CA ASP A 39 21.48 8.85 -14.24
C ASP A 39 20.18 8.80 -13.43
N PHE A 40 19.11 9.26 -14.05
CA PHE A 40 17.77 9.42 -13.49
C PHE A 40 16.83 8.25 -13.83
N CYS A 41 17.32 7.20 -14.51
CA CYS A 41 16.54 5.98 -14.77
C CYS A 41 16.43 5.11 -13.49
N THR A 42 15.89 5.68 -12.42
CA THR A 42 15.80 5.10 -11.08
C THR A 42 14.34 4.93 -10.66
N TYR A 43 14.10 4.28 -9.52
CA TYR A 43 12.73 3.98 -9.08
C TYR A 43 11.85 5.23 -8.94
N PHE A 44 12.36 6.33 -8.34
CA PHE A 44 11.56 7.55 -8.14
C PHE A 44 11.60 8.53 -9.31
N ASN A 45 12.64 8.50 -10.16
CA ASN A 45 12.84 9.48 -11.24
C ASN A 45 12.60 8.94 -12.66
N SER A 46 12.41 7.64 -12.86
CA SER A 46 11.98 7.10 -14.14
C SER A 46 10.47 7.27 -14.36
N PHE A 47 10.05 7.23 -15.63
CA PHE A 47 8.64 7.33 -16.03
C PHE A 47 8.14 6.01 -16.60
N SER A 48 7.01 5.48 -16.11
CA SER A 48 6.43 4.22 -16.59
C SER A 48 5.54 4.45 -17.81
N ILE A 49 6.13 4.34 -19.00
CA ILE A 49 5.39 4.51 -20.26
C ILE A 49 4.18 3.58 -20.30
N ILE A 50 4.40 2.29 -20.02
CA ILE A 50 3.38 1.26 -20.19
C ILE A 50 2.19 1.44 -19.24
N LYS A 51 2.41 1.84 -17.98
CA LYS A 51 1.31 1.98 -17.01
C LYS A 51 0.65 3.35 -17.06
N TRP A 52 1.38 4.43 -17.34
CA TRP A 52 0.74 5.73 -17.60
C TRP A 52 -0.16 5.65 -18.83
N SER A 53 0.32 5.10 -19.95
CA SER A 53 -0.49 4.90 -21.17
C SER A 53 -1.69 3.97 -20.94
N LYS A 54 -1.50 2.91 -20.14
CA LYS A 54 -2.57 1.99 -19.78
C LYS A 54 -3.65 2.65 -18.93
N PHE A 55 -3.29 3.23 -17.78
CA PHE A 55 -4.25 3.66 -16.77
C PHE A 55 -4.83 5.06 -17.01
N THR A 56 -4.14 5.91 -17.76
CA THR A 56 -4.52 7.32 -17.92
C THR A 56 -4.77 7.68 -19.37
N THR A 57 -5.33 8.87 -19.60
CA THR A 57 -5.55 9.42 -20.95
C THR A 57 -4.39 10.28 -21.46
N ILE A 58 -3.18 10.09 -20.91
CA ILE A 58 -1.99 10.86 -21.29
C ILE A 58 -1.69 10.72 -22.80
N GLN A 59 -1.41 11.84 -23.44
CA GLN A 59 -1.09 11.96 -24.86
C GLN A 59 0.36 12.37 -25.08
N ASN A 60 0.89 13.29 -24.27
CA ASN A 60 2.27 13.75 -24.35
C ASN A 60 2.95 13.69 -22.98
N LEU A 61 4.21 13.23 -22.95
CA LEU A 61 5.12 13.34 -21.82
C LEU A 61 6.05 14.52 -22.05
N VAL A 62 6.20 15.39 -21.06
CA VAL A 62 7.12 16.52 -21.10
C VAL A 62 8.15 16.40 -19.99
N LEU A 63 9.44 16.51 -20.33
CA LEU A 63 10.54 16.61 -19.37
C LEU A 63 11.00 18.07 -19.31
N GLU A 64 10.91 18.68 -18.13
CA GLU A 64 11.55 19.94 -17.81
C GLU A 64 12.80 19.70 -16.95
N LEU A 65 13.92 20.32 -17.31
CA LEU A 65 15.16 20.33 -16.54
C LEU A 65 15.64 21.75 -16.33
N ARG A 66 16.13 22.06 -15.12
CA ARG A 66 16.80 23.30 -14.78
C ARG A 66 18.27 22.99 -14.54
N ILE A 67 19.16 23.61 -15.31
CA ILE A 67 20.59 23.31 -15.28
C ILE A 67 21.43 24.57 -15.34
N ARG A 68 22.67 24.48 -14.84
CA ARG A 68 23.73 25.47 -15.05
C ARG A 68 24.92 24.82 -15.74
N GLY A 69 25.50 25.52 -16.71
CA GLY A 69 26.53 24.96 -17.59
C GLY A 69 25.97 24.01 -18.66
N ASN A 70 26.85 23.22 -19.29
CA ASN A 70 26.49 22.41 -20.45
C ASN A 70 26.45 20.91 -20.11
N PHE A 71 25.42 20.23 -20.60
CA PHE A 71 25.25 18.78 -20.43
C PHE A 71 24.99 18.10 -21.78
N GLU A 72 25.41 16.85 -21.89
CA GLU A 72 24.83 15.93 -22.86
C GLU A 72 23.66 15.20 -22.18
N LEU A 73 22.46 15.38 -22.71
CA LEU A 73 21.25 14.66 -22.34
C LEU A 73 21.12 13.42 -23.22
N ILE A 74 20.98 12.26 -22.59
CA ILE A 74 20.67 11.00 -23.26
C ILE A 74 19.34 10.50 -22.72
N VAL A 75 18.36 10.27 -23.59
CA VAL A 75 17.07 9.69 -23.23
C VAL A 75 16.98 8.28 -23.79
N THR A 76 16.60 7.33 -22.95
CA THR A 76 16.52 5.92 -23.28
C THR A 76 15.17 5.35 -22.87
N VAL A 77 14.58 4.59 -23.78
CA VAL A 77 13.40 3.77 -23.51
C VAL A 77 13.85 2.34 -23.26
N TYR A 78 13.37 1.74 -22.17
CA TYR A 78 13.72 0.40 -21.72
C TYR A 78 12.51 -0.52 -21.81
N SER A 79 12.76 -1.72 -22.34
CA SER A 79 11.81 -2.81 -22.51
C SER A 79 12.46 -4.12 -22.05
N PRO A 80 11.69 -5.19 -21.80
CA PRO A 80 12.26 -6.46 -21.31
C PRO A 80 13.34 -7.08 -22.22
N ALA A 81 13.27 -6.82 -23.53
CA ALA A 81 14.19 -7.39 -24.52
C ALA A 81 15.28 -6.43 -25.00
N GLU A 82 15.08 -5.11 -24.85
CA GLU A 82 15.98 -4.11 -25.42
C GLU A 82 15.94 -2.79 -24.66
N SER A 83 17.04 -2.03 -24.79
CA SER A 83 17.12 -0.62 -24.40
C SER A 83 17.47 0.20 -25.63
N LYS A 84 16.70 1.25 -25.89
CA LYS A 84 16.81 2.06 -27.12
C LYS A 84 17.00 3.53 -26.75
N PRO A 85 18.19 4.11 -27.01
CA PRO A 85 18.38 5.55 -26.96
C PRO A 85 17.52 6.22 -28.03
N ILE A 86 16.68 7.17 -27.62
CA ILE A 86 15.76 7.90 -28.52
C ILE A 86 16.13 9.38 -28.68
N LEU A 87 17.00 9.90 -27.81
CA LEU A 87 17.54 11.26 -27.91
C LEU A 87 18.98 11.28 -27.41
N ARG A 88 19.81 12.06 -28.10
CA ARG A 88 21.12 12.50 -27.64
C ARG A 88 21.32 13.94 -28.08
N GLU A 89 21.38 14.86 -27.12
CA GLU A 89 21.39 16.30 -27.38
C GLU A 89 22.31 17.02 -26.39
N VAL A 90 22.94 18.12 -26.83
CA VAL A 90 23.64 19.04 -25.92
C VAL A 90 22.65 20.09 -25.45
N ILE A 91 22.50 20.21 -24.14
CA ILE A 91 21.64 21.20 -23.49
C ILE A 91 22.50 22.22 -22.73
N HIS A 92 22.02 23.46 -22.69
CA HIS A 92 22.74 24.62 -22.18
C HIS A 92 22.07 25.20 -20.93
N ASP A 93 22.75 26.15 -20.31
CA ASP A 93 22.31 26.87 -19.12
C ASP A 93 20.85 27.37 -19.24
N GLY A 94 20.06 27.17 -18.17
CA GLY A 94 18.67 27.62 -18.08
C GLY A 94 17.68 26.48 -17.94
N VAL A 95 16.51 26.65 -18.57
CA VAL A 95 15.40 25.69 -18.54
C VAL A 95 15.32 24.96 -19.88
N TYR A 96 15.46 23.64 -19.86
CA TYR A 96 15.23 22.76 -21.00
C TYR A 96 13.85 22.13 -20.88
N CYS A 97 13.07 22.14 -21.97
CA CYS A 97 11.78 21.47 -22.07
C CYS A 97 11.71 20.65 -23.35
N ARG A 98 11.31 19.38 -23.24
CA ARG A 98 11.08 18.51 -24.41
C ARG A 98 9.83 17.68 -24.21
N SER A 99 9.04 17.57 -25.28
CA SER A 99 7.80 16.79 -25.33
C SER A 99 7.94 15.57 -26.24
N TRP A 100 7.32 14.47 -25.86
CA TRP A 100 7.20 13.23 -26.64
C TRP A 100 5.74 12.78 -26.66
N PRO A 101 5.16 12.55 -27.85
CA PRO A 101 3.91 11.80 -27.96
C PRO A 101 4.07 10.41 -27.35
N ILE A 102 3.17 10.05 -26.43
CA ILE A 102 3.21 8.78 -25.70
C ILE A 102 3.15 7.59 -26.67
N GLN A 103 2.41 7.73 -27.76
CA GLN A 103 2.29 6.70 -28.80
C GLN A 103 3.62 6.40 -29.52
N ASP A 104 4.55 7.35 -29.54
CA ASP A 104 5.87 7.19 -30.18
C ASP A 104 6.88 6.51 -29.24
N LEU A 105 6.56 6.42 -27.94
CA LEU A 105 7.38 5.77 -26.93
C LEU A 105 7.03 4.28 -26.84
N SER A 106 7.68 3.45 -27.66
CA SER A 106 7.50 2.00 -27.63
C SER A 106 8.35 1.33 -26.53
N GLY A 107 7.87 1.30 -25.28
CA GLY A 107 8.53 0.55 -24.21
C GLY A 107 7.88 0.63 -22.84
N TYR A 108 8.60 0.18 -21.81
CA TYR A 108 8.07 0.07 -20.45
C TYR A 108 8.47 1.26 -19.58
N VAL A 109 9.75 1.62 -19.61
CA VAL A 109 10.32 2.66 -18.76
C VAL A 109 11.04 3.69 -19.62
N PHE A 110 10.73 4.95 -19.41
CA PHE A 110 11.47 6.10 -19.92
C PHE A 110 12.44 6.57 -18.84
N GLY A 111 13.71 6.70 -19.20
CA GLY A 111 14.76 7.22 -18.33
C GLY A 111 15.71 8.11 -19.09
N PHE A 112 16.48 8.92 -18.37
CA PHE A 112 17.47 9.80 -18.97
C PHE A 112 18.72 9.93 -18.09
N SER A 113 19.81 10.36 -18.70
CA SER A 113 21.04 10.72 -18.01
C SER A 113 21.58 12.05 -18.50
N LEU A 114 22.32 12.73 -17.62
CA LEU A 114 23.01 13.98 -17.87
C LEU A 114 24.51 13.75 -17.67
N ARG A 115 25.30 13.97 -18.73
CA ARG A 115 26.76 13.97 -18.64
C ARG A 115 27.28 15.40 -18.72
N ALA A 116 28.01 15.85 -17.71
CA ALA A 116 28.57 17.19 -17.66
C ALA A 116 29.62 17.39 -18.78
N LEU A 117 29.47 18.45 -19.58
CA LEU A 117 30.41 18.81 -20.65
C LEU A 117 31.43 19.88 -20.22
N THR A 118 31.13 20.56 -19.11
CA THR A 118 31.97 21.61 -18.51
C THR A 118 32.18 21.34 -17.03
N ASN A 119 33.33 21.78 -16.49
CA ASN A 119 33.53 21.81 -15.04
C ASN A 119 32.60 22.87 -14.42
N GLY A 120 32.09 22.57 -13.22
CA GLY A 120 31.16 23.45 -12.52
C GLY A 120 29.70 23.35 -13.00
N ALA A 121 29.38 22.37 -13.87
CA ALA A 121 28.00 22.15 -14.29
C ALA A 121 27.14 21.67 -13.11
N GLN A 122 25.86 22.07 -13.06
CA GLN A 122 24.97 21.74 -11.95
C GLN A 122 23.55 21.40 -12.43
N TYR A 123 22.99 20.34 -11.86
CA TYR A 123 21.55 20.06 -11.96
C TYR A 123 20.81 20.83 -10.86
N CYS A 124 19.82 21.63 -11.24
CA CYS A 124 19.08 22.54 -10.35
C CYS A 124 17.61 22.13 -10.15
N GLY A 125 17.22 20.95 -10.62
CA GLY A 125 15.86 20.42 -10.51
C GLY A 125 15.24 20.06 -11.85
N GLY A 126 14.10 19.39 -11.80
CA GLY A 126 13.35 19.02 -12.98
C GLY A 126 12.01 18.41 -12.61
N THR A 127 11.16 18.26 -13.60
CA THR A 127 9.76 17.87 -13.39
C THR A 127 9.25 17.18 -14.65
N TYR A 128 8.46 16.13 -14.48
CA TYR A 128 7.65 15.60 -15.57
C TYR A 128 6.29 16.27 -15.56
N TYR A 129 5.87 16.70 -16.75
CA TYR A 129 4.50 17.13 -17.02
C TYR A 129 3.85 16.20 -18.05
N GLY A 130 2.52 16.22 -18.11
CA GLY A 130 1.74 15.47 -19.07
C GLY A 130 0.64 16.31 -19.68
N GLU A 131 0.29 15.98 -20.92
CA GLU A 131 -0.95 16.44 -21.56
C GLU A 131 -1.91 15.27 -21.63
N PHE A 132 -3.16 15.48 -21.25
CA PHE A 132 -4.17 14.44 -21.15
C PHE A 132 -5.38 14.79 -21.99
N ALA A 133 -6.00 13.78 -22.61
CA ALA A 133 -7.29 13.99 -23.27
C ALA A 133 -8.40 14.33 -22.26
N GLN A 134 -8.29 13.80 -21.04
CA GLN A 134 -9.19 14.07 -19.92
C GLN A 134 -8.41 14.21 -18.62
N TRP A 135 -8.69 15.27 -17.88
CA TRP A 135 -8.13 15.54 -16.56
C TRP A 135 -9.25 16.01 -15.63
N GLN A 136 -9.27 15.47 -14.41
CA GLN A 136 -10.18 15.89 -13.36
C GLN A 136 -9.39 16.06 -12.06
N ASP A 137 -9.36 17.27 -11.52
CA ASP A 137 -8.70 17.50 -10.23
C ASP A 137 -9.36 16.67 -9.13
N LYS A 138 -8.55 15.86 -8.44
CA LYS A 138 -8.99 15.01 -7.33
C LYS A 138 -8.47 15.52 -6.01
N LYS A 139 -9.26 15.31 -4.96
CA LYS A 139 -8.86 15.48 -3.56
C LYS A 139 -8.59 14.12 -2.93
N ILE A 140 -7.52 14.02 -2.15
CA ILE A 140 -7.13 12.79 -1.45
C ILE A 140 -7.13 13.04 0.04
N GLY A 141 -7.86 12.23 0.80
CA GLY A 141 -7.82 12.20 2.25
C GLY A 141 -6.91 11.08 2.76
N ILE A 142 -5.83 11.41 3.44
CA ILE A 142 -4.98 10.42 4.11
C ILE A 142 -5.63 9.98 5.42
N GLY A 143 -5.75 8.68 5.63
CA GLY A 143 -6.17 8.07 6.89
C GLY A 143 -5.02 7.29 7.54
N ILE A 144 -4.50 7.80 8.66
CA ILE A 144 -3.44 7.16 9.45
C ILE A 144 -4.05 6.59 10.73
N CYS A 145 -3.93 5.29 10.95
CA CYS A 145 -4.28 4.67 12.23
C CYS A 145 -3.04 4.60 13.12
N THR A 146 -3.10 5.11 14.35
CA THR A 146 -1.98 5.02 15.31
C THR A 146 -2.40 4.48 16.67
N PHE A 147 -1.49 3.79 17.36
CA PHE A 147 -1.67 3.34 18.74
C PHE A 147 -0.36 3.42 19.51
N LYS A 148 -0.20 4.47 20.33
CA LYS A 148 0.99 4.69 21.19
C LYS A 148 2.31 4.70 20.42
N ARG A 149 2.33 5.39 19.28
CA ARG A 149 3.48 5.57 18.37
C ARG A 149 3.62 7.04 17.98
N GLU A 150 3.49 7.92 18.97
CA GLU A 150 3.41 9.37 18.84
C GLU A 150 4.61 9.93 18.05
N GLU A 151 5.82 9.44 18.30
CA GLU A 151 7.02 9.88 17.58
C GLU A 151 6.93 9.64 16.06
N TYR A 152 6.47 8.44 15.66
CA TYR A 152 6.35 8.06 14.27
C TYR A 152 5.30 8.91 13.54
N VAL A 153 4.09 9.00 14.11
CA VAL A 153 2.99 9.73 13.50
C VAL A 153 3.25 11.24 13.45
N LEU A 154 3.84 11.84 14.50
CA LEU A 154 4.19 13.26 14.51
C LEU A 154 5.29 13.59 13.49
N ARG A 155 6.24 12.68 13.26
CA ARG A 155 7.24 12.84 12.19
C ARG A 155 6.59 12.86 10.81
N THR A 156 5.68 11.93 10.55
CA THR A 156 4.93 11.88 9.29
C THR A 156 4.03 13.11 9.11
N LEU A 157 3.35 13.56 10.17
CA LEU A 157 2.52 14.76 10.15
C LEU A 157 3.30 16.03 9.77
N ARG A 158 4.49 16.25 10.33
CA ARG A 158 5.34 17.40 9.96
C ARG A 158 5.68 17.42 8.47
N LEU A 159 5.98 16.24 7.90
CA LEU A 159 6.24 16.11 6.47
C LEU A 159 4.98 16.39 5.64
N LEU A 160 3.82 15.88 6.06
CA LEU A 160 2.55 16.12 5.37
C LEU A 160 2.07 17.57 5.47
N GLU A 161 2.31 18.26 6.58
CA GLU A 161 2.05 19.70 6.76
C GLU A 161 2.82 20.52 5.71
N GLN A 162 4.12 20.26 5.57
CA GLN A 162 4.97 20.94 4.59
C GLN A 162 4.53 20.62 3.16
N PHE A 163 4.22 19.35 2.88
CA PHE A 163 3.76 18.94 1.56
C PHE A 163 2.42 19.59 1.19
N LYS A 164 1.47 19.61 2.13
CA LYS A 164 0.13 20.18 1.94
C LYS A 164 0.15 21.69 1.68
N ALA A 165 1.11 22.43 2.24
CA ALA A 165 1.25 23.87 1.99
C ALA A 165 1.33 24.21 0.49
N TYR A 166 1.85 23.30 -0.33
CA TYR A 166 1.93 23.43 -1.80
C TYR A 166 0.91 22.56 -2.54
N ASN A 167 0.16 21.73 -1.82
CA ASN A 167 -0.75 20.71 -2.35
C ASN A 167 -2.10 20.77 -1.63
N PRO A 168 -2.93 21.79 -1.88
CA PRO A 168 -4.19 22.02 -1.15
C PRO A 168 -5.24 20.93 -1.37
N TRP A 169 -5.07 20.10 -2.40
CA TRP A 169 -5.91 18.94 -2.70
C TRP A 169 -5.78 17.80 -1.66
N LEU A 170 -4.75 17.83 -0.81
CA LEU A 170 -4.52 16.82 0.22
C LEU A 170 -5.22 17.16 1.54
N GLN A 171 -5.88 16.20 2.16
CA GLN A 171 -6.34 16.27 3.55
C GLN A 171 -5.68 15.14 4.37
N VAL A 172 -5.58 15.31 5.69
CA VAL A 172 -4.96 14.32 6.58
C VAL A 172 -5.83 14.11 7.81
N LEU A 173 -6.06 12.85 8.15
CA LEU A 173 -6.76 12.42 9.34
C LEU A 173 -5.94 11.35 10.05
N VAL A 174 -5.57 11.61 11.30
CA VAL A 174 -5.01 10.64 12.23
C VAL A 174 -6.12 10.14 13.14
N VAL A 175 -6.35 8.84 13.11
CA VAL A 175 -7.20 8.13 14.04
C VAL A 175 -6.33 7.55 15.15
N ASP A 176 -6.34 8.19 16.30
CA ASP A 176 -5.56 7.78 17.46
C ASP A 176 -6.34 6.78 18.32
N ASN A 177 -6.06 5.50 18.09
CA ASN A 177 -6.58 4.38 18.88
C ASN A 177 -6.04 4.34 20.32
N GLY A 178 -4.95 5.07 20.61
CA GLY A 178 -4.35 5.19 21.93
C GLY A 178 -5.00 6.29 22.77
N SER A 179 -5.63 7.27 22.11
CA SER A 179 -6.15 8.50 22.73
C SER A 179 -5.08 9.22 23.57
N THR A 180 -3.84 9.22 23.07
CA THR A 180 -2.65 9.78 23.73
C THR A 180 -2.18 11.09 23.09
N LEU A 181 -2.55 11.35 21.83
CA LEU A 181 -2.32 12.62 21.16
C LEU A 181 -3.41 13.63 21.54
N LYS A 182 -3.09 14.92 21.48
CA LYS A 182 -4.11 15.97 21.61
C LYS A 182 -4.95 16.00 20.34
N GLU A 183 -6.28 16.04 20.48
CA GLU A 183 -7.16 16.28 19.33
C GLU A 183 -6.81 17.61 18.64
N TYR A 184 -6.92 17.59 17.33
CA TYR A 184 -6.47 18.68 16.47
C TYR A 184 -7.40 18.73 15.27
N ASP A 185 -7.82 19.92 14.86
CA ASP A 185 -8.58 20.12 13.63
C ASP A 185 -8.29 21.52 13.09
N LYS A 186 -7.38 21.60 12.12
CA LYS A 186 -7.02 22.86 11.49
C LYS A 186 -6.38 22.61 10.13
N ASP A 187 -6.67 23.51 9.19
CA ASP A 187 -6.00 23.57 7.89
C ASP A 187 -6.02 22.23 7.14
N GLY A 188 -7.13 21.48 7.22
CA GLY A 188 -7.29 20.17 6.57
C GLY A 188 -6.44 19.03 7.16
N ILE A 189 -5.94 19.21 8.38
CA ILE A 189 -5.25 18.18 9.17
C ILE A 189 -6.03 17.97 10.47
N ARG A 190 -6.34 16.71 10.75
CA ARG A 190 -7.14 16.31 11.91
C ARG A 190 -6.52 15.17 12.68
N ILE A 191 -6.68 15.21 13.99
CA ILE A 191 -6.37 14.13 14.92
C ILE A 191 -7.62 13.90 15.77
N ILE A 192 -8.18 12.69 15.69
CA ILE A 192 -9.37 12.30 16.45
C ILE A 192 -9.07 11.10 17.33
N HIS A 193 -9.75 11.02 18.48
CA HIS A 193 -9.65 9.84 19.33
C HIS A 193 -10.56 8.71 18.86
N ASN A 194 -10.06 7.49 19.05
CA ASN A 194 -10.80 6.28 18.77
C ASN A 194 -10.50 5.21 19.82
N ARG A 195 -11.46 4.33 20.08
CA ARG A 195 -11.20 3.14 20.91
C ARG A 195 -10.26 2.21 20.15
N ASN A 196 -9.36 1.53 20.85
CA ASN A 196 -8.43 0.59 20.23
C ASN A 196 -9.13 -0.66 19.67
N PHE A 197 -9.65 -0.57 18.44
CA PHE A 197 -10.25 -1.69 17.71
C PHE A 197 -9.27 -2.26 16.68
N GLY A 198 -7.97 -2.06 16.95
CA GLY A 198 -6.86 -2.44 16.09
C GLY A 198 -6.84 -1.69 14.77
N GLY A 199 -6.01 -2.15 13.84
CA GLY A 199 -5.84 -1.52 12.53
C GLY A 199 -7.17 -1.46 11.76
N SER A 200 -7.94 -2.55 11.78
CA SER A 200 -9.22 -2.60 11.05
C SER A 200 -10.20 -1.55 11.54
N GLY A 201 -10.32 -1.37 12.86
CA GLY A 201 -11.18 -0.34 13.44
C GLY A 201 -10.70 1.07 13.15
N GLY A 202 -9.39 1.33 13.23
CA GLY A 202 -8.82 2.65 12.96
C GLY A 202 -8.94 3.08 11.50
N PHE A 203 -8.59 2.19 10.55
CA PHE A 203 -8.78 2.47 9.13
C PHE A 203 -10.25 2.58 8.75
N THR A 204 -11.13 1.74 9.32
CA THR A 204 -12.56 1.88 9.11
C THR A 204 -13.09 3.21 9.65
N ARG A 205 -12.59 3.67 10.79
CA ARG A 205 -12.94 5.00 11.32
C ARG A 205 -12.55 6.10 10.33
N ALA A 206 -11.34 6.07 9.78
CA ALA A 206 -10.91 7.04 8.77
C ALA A 206 -11.82 7.01 7.52
N MET A 207 -12.18 5.81 7.03
CA MET A 207 -13.14 5.68 5.93
C MET A 207 -14.51 6.29 6.26
N ILE A 208 -15.01 6.11 7.48
CA ILE A 208 -16.30 6.65 7.91
C ILE A 208 -16.27 8.18 7.88
N GLU A 209 -15.25 8.81 8.49
CA GLU A 209 -15.12 10.28 8.53
C GLU A 209 -15.11 10.88 7.12
N TYR A 210 -14.28 10.35 6.21
CA TYR A 210 -14.22 10.86 4.85
C TYR A 210 -15.50 10.60 4.03
N VAL A 211 -16.19 9.48 4.26
CA VAL A 211 -17.48 9.20 3.59
C VAL A 211 -18.58 10.12 4.10
N ASP A 212 -18.62 10.39 5.42
CA ASP A 212 -19.61 11.27 6.03
C ASP A 212 -19.39 12.73 5.61
N GLU A 213 -18.14 13.19 5.56
CA GLU A 213 -17.79 14.54 5.09
C GLU A 213 -18.00 14.72 3.59
N ASN A 214 -17.67 13.69 2.81
CA ASN A 214 -17.80 13.69 1.36
C ASN A 214 -17.06 14.86 0.68
N GLN A 215 -15.86 15.21 1.18
CA GLN A 215 -15.04 16.31 0.68
C GLN A 215 -13.81 15.88 -0.12
N VAL A 216 -13.57 14.57 -0.22
CA VAL A 216 -12.43 13.96 -0.94
C VAL A 216 -12.94 12.96 -1.97
N ASP A 217 -12.18 12.75 -3.04
CA ASP A 217 -12.51 11.75 -4.07
C ASP A 217 -11.94 10.37 -3.74
N TYR A 218 -10.83 10.34 -3.00
CA TYR A 218 -10.13 9.13 -2.60
C TYR A 218 -9.69 9.17 -1.14
N VAL A 219 -9.62 8.00 -0.51
CA VAL A 219 -9.06 7.80 0.82
C VAL A 219 -7.77 6.99 0.71
N LEU A 220 -6.63 7.59 1.05
CA LEU A 220 -5.32 6.94 1.11
C LEU A 220 -5.06 6.43 2.53
N LEU A 221 -5.12 5.11 2.72
CA LEU A 221 -4.74 4.48 3.98
C LEU A 221 -3.23 4.36 4.07
N MET A 222 -2.67 4.73 5.22
CA MET A 222 -1.25 4.63 5.51
C MET A 222 -1.00 4.15 6.95
N ASP A 223 0.00 3.30 7.13
CA ASP A 223 0.49 2.92 8.46
C ASP A 223 1.24 4.10 9.11
N ASP A 224 1.29 4.13 10.45
CA ASP A 224 1.96 5.20 11.19
C ASP A 224 3.48 5.06 11.22
N ASP A 225 4.02 3.84 11.08
CA ASP A 225 5.44 3.51 11.19
C ASP A 225 6.17 3.35 9.85
N ILE A 226 5.62 3.91 8.76
CA ILE A 226 6.33 4.00 7.47
C ILE A 226 7.37 5.14 7.42
N VAL A 227 8.19 5.10 6.38
CA VAL A 227 8.86 6.30 5.85
C VAL A 227 8.25 6.62 4.48
N LEU A 228 7.70 7.82 4.34
CA LEU A 228 7.06 8.32 3.13
C LEU A 228 8.06 9.10 2.27
N GLU A 229 8.05 8.84 0.96
CA GLU A 229 8.64 9.71 -0.06
C GLU A 229 7.54 10.63 -0.63
N PRO A 230 7.57 11.96 -0.43
CA PRO A 230 6.50 12.85 -0.85
C PRO A 230 6.18 12.82 -2.36
N SER A 231 7.17 12.56 -3.22
CA SER A 231 6.92 12.43 -4.66
C SER A 231 5.99 11.25 -5.02
N ALA A 232 5.86 10.24 -4.14
CA ALA A 232 4.87 9.19 -4.29
C ALA A 232 3.43 9.74 -4.20
N LEU A 233 3.19 10.77 -3.38
CA LEU A 233 1.89 11.45 -3.29
C LEU A 233 1.60 12.27 -4.55
N GLU A 234 2.57 13.04 -5.07
CA GLU A 234 2.41 13.78 -6.33
C GLU A 234 2.06 12.82 -7.48
N ARG A 235 2.82 11.73 -7.59
CA ARG A 235 2.64 10.71 -8.63
C ARG A 235 1.31 9.97 -8.49
N SER A 236 0.86 9.72 -7.25
CA SER A 236 -0.45 9.13 -6.98
C SER A 236 -1.58 10.07 -7.39
N HIS A 237 -1.48 11.34 -7.01
CA HIS A 237 -2.48 12.37 -7.31
C HIS A 237 -2.65 12.58 -8.82
N SER A 238 -1.55 12.81 -9.54
CA SER A 238 -1.60 13.03 -10.99
C SER A 238 -2.05 11.81 -11.78
N LEU A 239 -1.69 10.59 -11.35
CA LEU A 239 -2.21 9.35 -11.94
C LEU A 239 -3.74 9.27 -11.79
N LEU A 240 -4.27 9.60 -10.61
CA LEU A 240 -5.70 9.56 -10.34
C LEU A 240 -6.48 10.69 -11.04
N CYS A 241 -5.86 11.85 -11.26
CA CYS A 241 -6.49 12.95 -11.99
C CYS A 241 -6.60 12.70 -13.50
N GLY A 242 -5.60 12.03 -14.09
CA GLY A 242 -5.60 11.64 -15.51
C GLY A 242 -6.25 10.28 -15.80
N LEU A 243 -6.80 9.61 -14.78
CA LEU A 243 -7.25 8.22 -14.82
C LEU A 243 -8.36 8.00 -15.86
N LYS A 244 -8.28 6.91 -16.63
CA LYS A 244 -9.37 6.48 -17.51
C LYS A 244 -10.57 6.01 -16.68
N GLU A 245 -11.76 6.28 -17.21
CA GLU A 245 -13.04 5.92 -16.59
C GLU A 245 -13.15 4.43 -16.23
N GLU A 246 -12.56 3.54 -17.03
CA GLU A 246 -12.57 2.08 -16.78
C GLU A 246 -11.84 1.65 -15.48
N TYR A 247 -10.95 2.49 -14.97
CA TYR A 247 -10.17 2.26 -13.75
C TYR A 247 -10.69 3.04 -12.54
N LYS A 248 -11.81 3.77 -12.65
CA LYS A 248 -12.31 4.63 -11.55
C LYS A 248 -12.62 3.88 -10.24
N ASP A 249 -12.94 2.58 -10.33
CA ASP A 249 -13.24 1.71 -9.18
C ASP A 249 -11.98 0.94 -8.70
N SER A 250 -10.83 1.12 -9.34
CA SER A 250 -9.57 0.46 -8.99
C SER A 250 -8.92 1.10 -7.77
N PHE A 251 -8.26 0.28 -6.95
CA PHE A 251 -7.42 0.77 -5.85
C PHE A 251 -6.01 1.03 -6.37
N LEU A 252 -5.38 2.10 -5.88
CA LEU A 252 -3.97 2.36 -6.11
C LEU A 252 -3.14 1.82 -4.95
N SER A 253 -2.22 0.91 -5.27
CA SER A 253 -1.32 0.24 -4.34
C SER A 253 0.07 0.87 -4.41
N GLY A 254 0.65 1.17 -3.24
CA GLY A 254 2.05 1.53 -3.11
C GLY A 254 2.88 0.31 -2.73
N ALA A 255 4.04 0.15 -3.37
CA ALA A 255 4.97 -0.92 -3.03
C ALA A 255 5.56 -0.71 -1.63
N MET A 256 5.77 -1.80 -0.90
CA MET A 256 6.49 -1.81 0.36
C MET A 256 7.96 -2.15 0.11
N LEU A 257 8.85 -1.19 0.38
CA LEU A 257 10.30 -1.38 0.42
C LEU A 257 10.73 -1.67 1.86
N THR A 258 11.83 -2.39 2.05
CA THR A 258 12.28 -2.76 3.40
C THR A 258 13.11 -1.65 4.03
N MET A 259 12.89 -1.33 5.31
CA MET A 259 13.77 -0.39 6.02
C MET A 259 15.21 -0.93 6.19
N GLU A 260 15.38 -2.25 6.29
CA GLU A 260 16.69 -2.88 6.50
C GLU A 260 17.59 -2.83 5.26
N LYS A 261 16.99 -2.97 4.07
CA LYS A 261 17.66 -2.81 2.78
C LYS A 261 16.78 -1.91 1.89
N PRO A 262 16.96 -0.58 1.94
CA PRO A 262 16.02 0.36 1.34
C PRO A 262 15.77 0.19 -0.15
N VAL A 263 16.70 -0.42 -0.91
CA VAL A 263 16.55 -0.67 -2.34
C VAL A 263 15.70 -1.91 -2.67
N ILE A 264 15.44 -2.77 -1.67
CA ILE A 264 14.74 -4.04 -1.87
C ILE A 264 13.24 -3.88 -1.66
N GLN A 265 12.47 -4.29 -2.66
CA GLN A 265 11.02 -4.42 -2.58
C GLN A 265 10.64 -5.67 -1.77
N HIS A 266 9.91 -5.49 -0.68
CA HIS A 266 9.30 -6.61 0.04
C HIS A 266 8.07 -7.13 -0.69
N GLU A 267 7.21 -6.21 -1.14
CA GLU A 267 5.91 -6.50 -1.71
C GLU A 267 5.45 -5.35 -2.61
N ASN A 268 5.00 -5.65 -3.83
CA ASN A 268 4.29 -4.67 -4.67
C ASN A 268 2.77 -4.75 -4.43
N THR A 269 2.27 -5.97 -4.53
CA THR A 269 0.90 -6.41 -4.21
C THR A 269 0.96 -7.86 -3.77
N ALA A 270 -0.15 -8.45 -3.34
CA ALA A 270 -0.24 -9.88 -3.12
C ALA A 270 -1.57 -10.44 -3.63
N TYR A 271 -1.65 -11.76 -3.73
CA TYR A 271 -2.91 -12.46 -4.01
C TYR A 271 -3.05 -13.71 -3.15
N TRP A 272 -4.30 -14.11 -2.89
CA TRP A 272 -4.58 -15.32 -2.13
C TRP A 272 -4.62 -16.56 -3.03
N SER A 273 -3.59 -17.41 -2.93
CA SER A 273 -3.49 -18.68 -3.67
C SER A 273 -4.17 -19.84 -2.94
N LYS A 274 -5.44 -19.63 -2.55
CA LYS A 274 -6.33 -20.55 -1.81
C LYS A 274 -5.92 -20.85 -0.36
N PHE A 275 -4.63 -21.00 -0.07
CA PHE A 275 -4.13 -21.40 1.26
C PHE A 275 -3.22 -20.38 1.91
N ILE A 276 -2.45 -19.67 1.09
CA ILE A 276 -1.45 -18.70 1.52
C ILE A 276 -1.56 -17.44 0.69
N SER A 277 -1.02 -16.36 1.23
CA SER A 277 -0.77 -15.17 0.46
C SER A 277 0.53 -15.31 -0.32
N GLU A 278 0.47 -15.09 -1.63
CA GLU A 278 1.63 -15.01 -2.50
C GLU A 278 1.93 -13.56 -2.85
N VAL A 279 3.17 -13.16 -2.62
CA VAL A 279 3.63 -11.79 -2.81
C VAL A 279 4.14 -11.61 -4.24
N VAL A 280 3.62 -10.60 -4.94
CA VAL A 280 4.04 -10.24 -6.29
C VAL A 280 5.31 -9.39 -6.24
N ASN A 281 6.29 -9.76 -7.07
CA ASN A 281 7.57 -9.04 -7.23
C ASN A 281 8.38 -8.87 -5.93
N LYS A 282 8.32 -9.87 -5.04
CA LYS A 282 9.13 -9.91 -3.81
C LYS A 282 10.63 -10.01 -4.11
N GLY A 283 11.43 -9.25 -3.37
CA GLY A 283 12.89 -9.34 -3.38
C GLY A 283 13.56 -8.69 -4.58
N LEU A 284 12.83 -7.93 -5.41
CA LEU A 284 13.44 -7.15 -6.47
C LEU A 284 14.31 -6.04 -5.87
N ASP A 285 15.52 -5.89 -6.41
CA ASP A 285 16.36 -4.73 -6.15
C ASP A 285 15.98 -3.61 -7.13
N LEU A 286 15.31 -2.59 -6.61
CA LEU A 286 14.77 -1.48 -7.39
C LEU A 286 15.83 -0.45 -7.79
N SER A 287 17.10 -0.62 -7.41
CA SER A 287 18.18 0.18 -8.00
C SER A 287 18.60 -0.29 -9.39
N ALA A 288 18.25 -1.53 -9.77
CA ALA A 288 18.60 -2.13 -11.06
C ALA A 288 17.52 -1.88 -12.12
N ILE A 289 17.93 -1.39 -13.30
CA ILE A 289 17.02 -1.03 -14.40
C ILE A 289 16.18 -2.22 -14.87
N ASP A 290 16.78 -3.41 -15.00
CA ASP A 290 16.06 -4.62 -15.43
C ASP A 290 14.92 -4.97 -14.45
N ASN A 291 15.14 -4.74 -13.15
CA ASN A 291 14.11 -4.94 -12.14
C ASN A 291 13.03 -3.85 -12.20
N LEU A 292 13.36 -2.61 -12.57
CA LEU A 292 12.35 -1.57 -12.81
C LEU A 292 11.43 -1.96 -13.97
N VAL A 293 11.99 -2.41 -15.09
CA VAL A 293 11.24 -2.89 -16.27
C VAL A 293 10.37 -4.09 -15.88
N LYS A 294 10.93 -5.07 -15.16
CA LYS A 294 10.19 -6.23 -14.66
C LYS A 294 9.06 -5.84 -13.71
N ASN A 295 9.24 -4.81 -12.87
CA ASN A 295 8.21 -4.36 -11.93
C ASN A 295 7.06 -3.59 -12.62
N GLU A 296 7.29 -3.07 -13.83
CA GLU A 296 6.25 -2.47 -14.67
C GLU A 296 5.39 -3.49 -15.43
N ALA A 297 5.85 -4.74 -15.55
CA ALA A 297 5.05 -5.79 -16.17
C ALA A 297 3.75 -6.04 -15.39
N THR A 298 2.60 -5.87 -16.06
CA THR A 298 1.31 -6.18 -15.44
C THR A 298 1.06 -7.69 -15.50
N LYS A 299 0.80 -8.30 -14.33
CA LYS A 299 0.23 -9.64 -14.24
C LYS A 299 -1.08 -9.58 -13.45
N LYS A 300 -2.16 -10.09 -14.05
CA LYS A 300 -3.45 -10.20 -13.37
C LYS A 300 -3.46 -11.48 -12.55
N HIS A 301 -3.73 -11.34 -11.27
CA HIS A 301 -3.92 -12.46 -10.36
C HIS A 301 -5.36 -12.44 -9.84
N GLN A 302 -6.02 -13.58 -9.83
CA GLN A 302 -7.30 -13.69 -9.12
C GLN A 302 -7.05 -13.52 -7.62
N ASN A 303 -7.99 -12.91 -6.91
CA ASN A 303 -7.89 -12.65 -5.47
C ASN A 303 -6.69 -11.76 -5.09
N GLN A 304 -6.35 -10.80 -5.96
CA GLN A 304 -5.32 -9.80 -5.69
C GLN A 304 -5.83 -8.74 -4.72
N TYR A 305 -4.93 -8.24 -3.87
CA TYR A 305 -5.20 -7.20 -2.89
C TYR A 305 -3.93 -6.34 -2.67
N ALA A 306 -4.14 -5.19 -2.01
CA ALA A 306 -3.09 -4.26 -1.63
C ALA A 306 -3.07 -4.13 -0.10
N GLY A 307 -1.87 -4.07 0.49
CA GLY A 307 -1.72 -3.80 1.91
C GLY A 307 -2.02 -2.33 2.23
N TRP A 308 -2.53 -2.09 3.44
CA TRP A 308 -2.95 -0.74 3.86
C TRP A 308 -1.82 0.15 4.40
N TRP A 309 -0.55 -0.26 4.27
CA TRP A 309 0.60 0.64 4.46
C TRP A 309 0.59 1.80 3.46
N TYR A 310 0.04 1.57 2.26
CA TYR A 310 -0.21 2.57 1.24
C TYR A 310 -1.27 2.04 0.24
N CYS A 311 -2.54 2.34 0.49
CA CYS A 311 -3.64 1.95 -0.40
C CYS A 311 -4.64 3.10 -0.59
N CYS A 312 -4.72 3.65 -1.80
CA CYS A 312 -5.66 4.70 -2.16
C CYS A 312 -6.93 4.10 -2.76
N ILE A 313 -8.07 4.40 -2.13
CA ILE A 313 -9.36 3.78 -2.39
C ILE A 313 -10.36 4.87 -2.84
N PRO A 314 -11.05 4.72 -3.98
CA PRO A 314 -12.06 5.68 -4.39
C PRO A 314 -13.18 5.79 -3.34
N LEU A 315 -13.60 7.01 -2.99
CA LEU A 315 -14.64 7.24 -1.97
C LEU A 315 -15.96 6.59 -2.37
N GLU A 316 -16.37 6.76 -3.63
CA GLU A 316 -17.55 6.11 -4.19
C GLU A 316 -17.46 4.59 -4.16
N ARG A 317 -16.24 4.04 -4.27
CA ARG A 317 -16.04 2.61 -4.16
C ARG A 317 -16.29 2.14 -2.74
N ILE A 318 -15.84 2.86 -1.71
CA ILE A 318 -16.16 2.56 -0.30
C ILE A 318 -17.67 2.52 -0.08
N LYS A 319 -18.41 3.53 -0.58
CA LYS A 319 -19.88 3.57 -0.48
C LYS A 319 -20.55 2.37 -1.17
N LYS A 320 -20.04 1.97 -2.34
CA LYS A 320 -20.58 0.88 -3.17
C LYS A 320 -20.33 -0.50 -2.57
N ILE A 321 -19.11 -0.76 -2.08
CA ILE A 321 -18.76 -2.08 -1.56
C ILE A 321 -18.93 -2.20 -0.05
N GLY A 322 -19.16 -1.11 0.68
CA GLY A 322 -19.29 -1.10 2.13
C GLY A 322 -17.97 -1.34 2.86
N TYR A 323 -18.03 -1.34 4.18
CA TYR A 323 -16.88 -1.25 5.08
C TYR A 323 -16.16 -2.59 5.31
N PRO A 324 -14.91 -2.53 5.83
CA PRO A 324 -14.12 -3.71 6.18
C PRO A 324 -14.78 -4.66 7.19
N LEU A 325 -14.27 -5.89 7.23
CA LEU A 325 -14.67 -6.87 8.24
C LEU A 325 -14.31 -6.37 9.66
N PRO A 326 -15.18 -6.60 10.67
CA PRO A 326 -14.95 -6.18 12.06
C PRO A 326 -14.01 -7.12 12.81
N VAL A 327 -12.81 -7.29 12.26
CA VAL A 327 -11.69 -7.94 12.92
C VAL A 327 -10.83 -6.89 13.65
N PHE A 328 -9.84 -7.32 14.42
CA PHE A 328 -8.95 -6.39 15.14
C PHE A 328 -7.74 -6.01 14.27
N ILE A 329 -7.06 -7.02 13.74
CA ILE A 329 -5.89 -6.93 12.85
C ILE A 329 -5.91 -8.13 11.90
N LYS A 330 -5.21 -8.01 10.76
CA LYS A 330 -4.93 -9.06 9.77
C LYS A 330 -6.14 -9.44 8.90
N SER A 331 -5.89 -9.56 7.60
CA SER A 331 -6.82 -10.05 6.57
C SER A 331 -8.02 -9.14 6.28
N ASP A 332 -8.08 -7.98 6.93
CA ASP A 332 -8.97 -6.88 6.64
C ASP A 332 -8.65 -6.25 5.29
N ASP A 333 -7.40 -5.90 5.05
CA ASP A 333 -6.86 -5.46 3.77
C ASP A 333 -7.07 -6.49 2.65
N MET A 334 -6.80 -7.76 2.97
CA MET A 334 -6.96 -8.89 2.05
C MET A 334 -8.40 -9.05 1.59
N GLU A 335 -9.36 -9.13 2.52
CA GLU A 335 -10.77 -9.27 2.16
C GLU A 335 -11.25 -8.06 1.37
N TYR A 336 -10.87 -6.84 1.80
CA TYR A 336 -11.32 -5.61 1.16
C TYR A 336 -10.82 -5.50 -0.28
N GLY A 337 -9.53 -5.81 -0.51
CA GLY A 337 -8.91 -5.83 -1.83
C GLY A 337 -9.50 -6.91 -2.75
N ILE A 338 -9.66 -8.13 -2.25
CA ILE A 338 -10.26 -9.24 -3.03
C ILE A 338 -11.70 -8.92 -3.41
N ARG A 339 -12.47 -8.37 -2.48
CA ARG A 339 -13.84 -7.92 -2.73
C ARG A 339 -13.92 -6.79 -3.73
N ASN A 340 -12.86 -6.01 -3.91
CA ASN A 340 -12.86 -4.95 -4.91
C ASN A 340 -13.08 -5.51 -6.33
N ARG A 341 -12.53 -6.69 -6.67
CA ARG A 341 -12.71 -7.31 -8.00
C ARG A 341 -12.37 -6.40 -9.19
N HIS A 342 -11.53 -5.38 -8.97
CA HIS A 342 -10.95 -4.54 -10.01
C HIS A 342 -9.44 -4.69 -9.99
N GLU A 343 -8.82 -4.48 -11.16
CA GLU A 343 -7.37 -4.48 -11.30
C GLU A 343 -6.75 -3.40 -10.42
N LEU A 344 -5.69 -3.74 -9.68
CA LEU A 344 -4.96 -2.77 -8.87
C LEU A 344 -4.08 -1.89 -9.75
N LEU A 345 -4.08 -0.60 -9.46
CA LEU A 345 -3.12 0.35 -10.02
C LEU A 345 -1.81 0.19 -9.23
N THR A 346 -0.70 0.00 -9.92
CA THR A 346 0.65 -0.02 -9.35
C THR A 346 1.55 0.79 -10.26
N LEU A 347 2.62 1.38 -9.76
CA LEU A 347 3.52 2.21 -10.57
C LEU A 347 4.89 2.29 -9.89
N ASN A 348 5.99 2.18 -10.64
CA ASN A 348 7.29 2.54 -10.07
C ASN A 348 7.27 4.01 -9.61
N GLY A 349 7.97 4.26 -8.50
CA GLY A 349 7.96 5.54 -7.82
C GLY A 349 6.78 5.76 -6.87
N ILE A 350 5.81 4.83 -6.80
CA ILE A 350 4.79 4.82 -5.75
C ILE A 350 5.10 3.68 -4.77
N GLY A 351 5.76 4.03 -3.67
CA GLY A 351 6.11 3.09 -2.62
C GLY A 351 6.56 3.79 -1.34
N VAL A 352 6.60 3.02 -0.26
CA VAL A 352 6.98 3.46 1.09
C VAL A 352 7.94 2.45 1.71
N TRP A 353 8.78 2.90 2.65
CA TRP A 353 9.59 1.96 3.44
C TRP A 353 8.85 1.56 4.72
N HIS A 354 8.88 0.28 5.03
CA HIS A 354 8.26 -0.27 6.23
C HIS A 354 9.12 -1.40 6.83
N GLU A 355 9.01 -1.63 8.14
CA GLU A 355 9.69 -2.75 8.81
C GLU A 355 9.10 -4.10 8.38
N THR A 356 9.92 -5.10 8.08
CA THR A 356 9.38 -6.39 7.64
C THR A 356 8.61 -7.14 8.73
N PHE A 357 7.54 -7.83 8.35
CA PHE A 357 6.66 -8.55 9.30
C PHE A 357 7.30 -9.75 10.00
N SER A 358 8.51 -10.16 9.59
CA SER A 358 9.18 -11.38 10.05
C SER A 358 9.48 -11.40 11.55
N LYS A 359 9.67 -10.21 12.17
CA LYS A 359 9.94 -10.06 13.61
C LYS A 359 8.67 -9.93 14.47
N LYS A 360 7.48 -9.81 13.85
CA LYS A 360 6.23 -9.40 14.54
C LYS A 360 5.24 -10.55 14.81
N MET A 361 5.61 -11.84 14.73
CA MET A 361 4.63 -12.96 14.84
C MET A 361 4.47 -13.54 16.26
N SER A 362 3.78 -12.83 17.15
CA SER A 362 3.40 -13.32 18.49
C SER A 362 2.26 -14.35 18.47
N GLN A 363 2.04 -15.06 19.58
CA GLN A 363 0.90 -16.00 19.72
C GLN A 363 -0.46 -15.29 19.56
N THR A 364 -0.58 -14.07 20.09
CA THR A 364 -1.78 -13.24 19.91
C THR A 364 -2.01 -12.90 18.44
N ILE A 365 -0.98 -12.53 17.69
CA ILE A 365 -1.11 -12.25 16.25
C ILE A 365 -1.45 -13.52 15.46
N ARG A 366 -0.92 -14.69 15.88
CA ARG A 366 -1.29 -15.99 15.27
C ARG A 366 -2.76 -16.31 15.44
N PHE A 367 -3.36 -16.01 16.60
CA PHE A 367 -4.80 -16.18 16.80
C PHE A 367 -5.61 -15.44 15.73
N PHE A 368 -5.34 -14.14 15.55
CA PHE A 368 -6.06 -13.32 14.58
C PHE A 368 -5.76 -13.76 13.14
N SER A 369 -4.50 -14.08 12.83
CA SER A 369 -4.12 -14.60 11.51
C SER A 369 -4.83 -15.91 11.17
N ASP A 370 -4.89 -16.87 12.10
CA ASP A 370 -5.60 -18.13 11.88
C ASP A 370 -7.09 -17.89 11.71
N ARG A 371 -7.73 -17.28 12.73
CA ARG A 371 -9.18 -17.04 12.75
C ARG A 371 -9.61 -16.29 11.50
N ASN A 372 -8.95 -15.17 11.19
CA ASN A 372 -9.36 -14.32 10.08
C ASN A 372 -9.08 -14.97 8.73
N SER A 373 -8.05 -15.82 8.59
CA SER A 373 -7.84 -16.58 7.35
C SER A 373 -8.93 -17.64 7.11
N PHE A 374 -9.47 -18.24 8.19
CA PHE A 374 -10.62 -19.14 8.08
C PHE A 374 -11.88 -18.39 7.65
N ILE A 375 -12.08 -17.19 8.20
CA ILE A 375 -13.15 -16.28 7.78
C ILE A 375 -12.98 -15.86 6.32
N LEU A 376 -11.75 -15.49 5.93
CA LEU A 376 -11.41 -15.07 4.57
C LEU A 376 -11.78 -16.14 3.54
N ASN A 377 -11.66 -17.43 3.86
CA ASN A 377 -12.03 -18.54 2.98
C ASN A 377 -13.49 -18.46 2.46
N HIS A 378 -14.40 -17.74 3.13
CA HIS A 378 -15.78 -17.54 2.66
C HIS A 378 -15.95 -16.43 1.63
N TYR A 379 -14.97 -15.54 1.51
CA TYR A 379 -15.01 -14.36 0.65
C TYR A 379 -14.09 -14.46 -0.58
N VAL A 380 -13.24 -15.49 -0.63
CA VAL A 380 -12.26 -15.68 -1.69
C VAL A 380 -12.79 -16.60 -2.79
N ASP A 381 -12.63 -16.18 -4.04
CA ASP A 381 -13.06 -16.97 -5.18
C ASP A 381 -12.23 -18.27 -5.27
N GLY A 382 -12.91 -19.40 -5.48
CA GLY A 382 -12.28 -20.72 -5.57
C GLY A 382 -11.92 -21.37 -4.23
N CYS A 383 -12.34 -20.78 -3.10
CA CYS A 383 -12.25 -21.37 -1.77
C CYS A 383 -13.58 -22.01 -1.34
N GLY A 384 -13.50 -23.03 -0.48
CA GLY A 384 -14.65 -23.79 0.02
C GLY A 384 -14.29 -24.65 1.24
N LEU A 385 -15.11 -25.67 1.55
CA LEU A 385 -14.87 -26.57 2.69
C LEU A 385 -13.51 -27.27 2.58
N GLY A 386 -13.17 -27.78 1.39
CA GLY A 386 -11.91 -28.50 1.17
C GLY A 386 -10.67 -27.63 1.45
N THR A 387 -10.65 -26.38 0.98
CA THR A 387 -9.53 -25.47 1.22
C THR A 387 -9.42 -25.11 2.70
N LEU A 388 -10.54 -24.89 3.38
CA LEU A 388 -10.59 -24.64 4.81
C LEU A 388 -10.03 -25.82 5.61
N LEU A 389 -10.49 -27.04 5.35
CA LEU A 389 -10.03 -28.24 6.07
C LEU A 389 -8.53 -28.47 5.87
N LEU A 390 -8.03 -28.34 4.64
CA LEU A 390 -6.60 -28.45 4.37
C LEU A 390 -5.80 -27.38 5.12
N ALA A 391 -6.31 -26.14 5.20
CA ALA A 391 -5.66 -25.07 5.96
C ALA A 391 -5.65 -25.34 7.48
N ILE A 392 -6.71 -25.92 8.03
CA ILE A 392 -6.77 -26.33 9.45
C ILE A 392 -5.80 -27.47 9.72
N LEU A 393 -5.85 -28.54 8.92
CA LEU A 393 -5.02 -29.72 9.07
C LEU A 393 -3.53 -29.42 8.87
N GLY A 394 -3.19 -28.58 7.88
CA GLY A 394 -1.82 -28.14 7.64
C GLY A 394 -1.23 -27.36 8.82
N ARG A 395 -2.03 -26.49 9.46
CA ARG A 395 -1.62 -25.77 10.68
C ARG A 395 -1.46 -26.72 11.86
N LEU A 396 -2.39 -27.65 12.04
CA LEU A 396 -2.33 -28.66 13.10
C LEU A 396 -1.07 -29.53 12.96
N TYR A 397 -0.80 -30.04 11.76
CA TYR A 397 0.40 -30.82 11.45
C TYR A 397 1.69 -30.03 11.72
N LYS A 398 1.79 -28.79 11.22
CA LYS A 398 2.98 -27.94 11.42
C LYS A 398 3.25 -27.65 12.89
N ARG A 399 2.21 -27.44 13.70
CA ARG A 399 2.33 -27.19 15.16
C ARG A 399 2.65 -28.46 15.93
N GLY A 400 2.04 -29.59 15.56
CA GLY A 400 2.33 -30.91 16.12
C GLY A 400 3.79 -31.32 15.90
N LYS A 401 4.30 -31.16 14.67
CA LYS A 401 5.72 -31.45 14.34
C LYS A 401 6.70 -30.63 15.18
N LYS A 402 6.34 -29.38 15.52
CA LYS A 402 7.15 -28.48 16.36
C LYS A 402 6.93 -28.65 17.86
N ARG A 403 6.02 -29.55 18.29
CA ARG A 403 5.59 -29.72 19.69
C ARG A 403 5.18 -28.40 20.36
N ASP A 404 4.59 -27.49 19.58
CA ASP A 404 4.20 -26.16 20.03
C ASP A 404 2.79 -26.20 20.61
N PHE A 405 2.68 -26.73 21.84
CA PHE A 405 1.41 -26.87 22.55
C PHE A 405 0.69 -25.54 22.79
N SER A 406 1.46 -24.45 22.98
CA SER A 406 0.91 -23.09 23.13
C SER A 406 0.18 -22.64 21.85
N SER A 407 0.79 -22.84 20.68
CA SER A 407 0.12 -22.54 19.41
C SER A 407 -1.10 -23.43 19.14
N ILE A 408 -1.19 -24.62 19.73
CA ILE A 408 -2.36 -25.52 19.61
C ILE A 408 -3.56 -24.97 20.40
N GLN A 409 -3.32 -24.45 21.61
CA GLN A 409 -4.36 -23.76 22.37
C GLN A 409 -4.93 -22.57 21.59
N ILE A 410 -4.04 -21.79 20.97
CA ILE A 410 -4.42 -20.67 20.11
C ILE A 410 -5.22 -21.12 18.88
N LEU A 411 -4.82 -22.22 18.23
CA LEU A 411 -5.58 -22.77 17.09
C LEU A 411 -6.99 -23.20 17.50
N SER A 412 -7.10 -23.89 18.64
CA SER A 412 -8.37 -24.35 19.20
C SER A 412 -9.31 -23.18 19.46
N PHE A 413 -8.80 -22.10 20.06
CA PHE A 413 -9.58 -20.91 20.33
C PHE A 413 -9.96 -20.14 19.06
N ALA A 414 -9.05 -20.07 18.08
CA ALA A 414 -9.35 -19.46 16.78
C ALA A 414 -10.47 -20.20 16.03
N LEU A 415 -10.48 -21.54 16.09
CA LEU A 415 -11.55 -22.37 15.52
C LEU A 415 -12.88 -22.19 16.23
N GLN A 416 -12.87 -22.08 17.56
CA GLN A 416 -14.06 -21.78 18.33
C GLN A 416 -14.68 -20.43 17.92
N ASP A 417 -13.87 -19.37 17.87
CA ASP A 417 -14.35 -18.04 17.45
C ASP A 417 -14.84 -18.05 16.00
N TYR A 418 -14.11 -18.70 15.09
CA TYR A 418 -14.53 -18.89 13.70
C TYR A 418 -15.87 -19.63 13.58
N PHE A 419 -16.03 -20.74 14.32
CA PHE A 419 -17.26 -21.54 14.26
C PHE A 419 -18.48 -20.76 14.78
N ASN A 420 -18.30 -19.92 15.81
CA ASN A 420 -19.39 -19.14 16.40
C ASN A 420 -19.88 -17.96 15.52
N GLY A 421 -19.12 -17.58 14.48
CA GLY A 421 -19.50 -16.56 13.51
C GLY A 421 -19.42 -15.10 14.02
N PHE A 422 -19.62 -14.15 13.09
CA PHE A 422 -19.46 -12.72 13.40
C PHE A 422 -20.39 -12.21 14.49
N THR A 423 -21.65 -12.66 14.54
CA THR A 423 -22.62 -12.23 15.58
C THR A 423 -22.06 -12.44 16.98
N LYS A 424 -21.33 -13.54 17.22
CA LYS A 424 -20.68 -13.78 18.51
C LYS A 424 -19.37 -13.00 18.65
N ILE A 425 -18.56 -12.92 17.59
CA ILE A 425 -17.29 -12.17 17.59
C ILE A 425 -17.53 -10.71 17.99
N VAL A 426 -18.53 -10.05 17.40
CA VAL A 426 -18.83 -8.62 17.61
C VAL A 426 -19.75 -8.34 18.80
N SER A 427 -20.18 -9.39 19.52
CA SER A 427 -20.98 -9.23 20.75
C SER A 427 -20.20 -8.60 21.90
N LYS A 428 -18.86 -8.53 21.77
CA LYS A 428 -17.95 -7.81 22.66
C LYS A 428 -17.05 -6.91 21.82
N GLY A 429 -16.50 -5.86 22.42
CA GLY A 429 -15.53 -4.99 21.75
C GLY A 429 -14.27 -5.75 21.31
N ALA A 430 -13.67 -5.29 20.21
CA ALA A 430 -12.48 -5.94 19.65
C ALA A 430 -11.24 -5.79 20.57
N ASP A 431 -11.17 -4.68 21.31
CA ASP A 431 -10.26 -4.44 22.43
C ASP A 431 -10.34 -5.53 23.51
N LEU A 432 -11.56 -5.88 23.93
CA LEU A 432 -11.78 -6.93 24.93
C LEU A 432 -11.38 -8.31 24.41
N LYS A 433 -11.62 -8.59 23.12
CA LYS A 433 -11.14 -9.83 22.50
C LYS A 433 -9.61 -9.89 22.44
N MET A 434 -8.95 -8.78 22.12
CA MET A 434 -7.49 -8.69 22.14
C MET A 434 -6.92 -8.99 23.54
N ALA A 435 -7.52 -8.42 24.60
CA ALA A 435 -7.14 -8.69 25.97
C ALA A 435 -7.36 -10.17 26.35
N GLU A 436 -8.52 -10.74 26.01
CA GLU A 436 -8.86 -12.16 26.25
C GLU A 436 -7.84 -13.12 25.62
N VAL A 437 -7.46 -12.86 24.35
CA VAL A 437 -6.47 -13.68 23.65
C VAL A 437 -5.09 -13.51 24.29
N THR A 438 -4.71 -12.29 24.69
CA THR A 438 -3.42 -12.03 25.34
C THR A 438 -3.32 -12.77 26.67
N GLU A 439 -4.35 -12.76 27.50
CA GLU A 439 -4.36 -13.55 28.74
C GLU A 439 -4.30 -15.06 28.46
N LEU A 440 -5.01 -15.54 27.42
CA LEU A 440 -4.93 -16.95 27.01
C LEU A 440 -3.48 -17.38 26.68
N THR A 441 -2.67 -16.50 26.08
CA THR A 441 -1.26 -16.82 25.76
C THR A 441 -0.38 -17.04 27.00
N LYS A 442 -0.81 -16.57 28.18
CA LYS A 442 -0.08 -16.73 29.45
C LYS A 442 -0.47 -18.02 30.19
N MET A 443 -1.56 -18.67 29.78
CA MET A 443 -2.06 -19.88 30.42
C MET A 443 -1.33 -21.14 29.92
N SER A 444 -1.22 -22.15 30.78
CA SER A 444 -0.65 -23.44 30.38
C SER A 444 -1.54 -24.16 29.36
N PRO A 445 -0.98 -24.72 28.27
CA PRO A 445 -1.74 -25.50 27.30
C PRO A 445 -2.38 -26.72 27.94
N GLN A 446 -3.60 -27.05 27.52
CA GLN A 446 -4.36 -28.18 28.03
C GLN A 446 -4.52 -29.25 26.94
N ILE A 447 -4.41 -30.53 27.31
CA ILE A 447 -4.57 -31.67 26.37
C ILE A 447 -5.93 -31.62 25.66
N LYS A 448 -6.97 -31.16 26.37
CA LYS A 448 -8.32 -30.97 25.82
C LYS A 448 -8.36 -30.09 24.57
N ASN A 449 -7.37 -29.23 24.34
CA ASN A 449 -7.31 -28.37 23.16
C ASN A 449 -7.23 -29.18 21.86
N TYR A 450 -6.56 -30.33 21.86
CA TYR A 450 -6.54 -31.24 20.71
C TYR A 450 -7.92 -31.84 20.46
N ILE A 451 -8.54 -32.36 21.51
CA ILE A 451 -9.90 -32.94 21.45
C ILE A 451 -10.89 -31.91 20.90
N ASN A 452 -10.80 -30.66 21.38
CA ASN A 452 -11.61 -29.55 20.91
C ASN A 452 -11.40 -29.25 19.43
N ILE A 453 -10.15 -29.26 18.93
CA ILE A 453 -9.87 -29.03 17.50
C ILE A 453 -10.57 -30.09 16.65
N PHE A 454 -10.44 -31.38 17.01
CA PHE A 454 -11.11 -32.46 16.27
C PHE A 454 -12.64 -32.32 16.33
N ALA A 455 -13.20 -31.99 17.50
CA ALA A 455 -14.62 -31.73 17.65
C ALA A 455 -15.09 -30.56 16.76
N TYR A 456 -14.33 -29.46 16.69
CA TYR A 456 -14.66 -28.34 15.79
C TYR A 456 -14.52 -28.70 14.33
N ILE A 457 -13.52 -29.50 13.93
CA ILE A 457 -13.40 -29.98 12.55
C ILE A 457 -14.67 -30.74 12.13
N ILE A 458 -15.16 -31.67 12.96
CA ILE A 458 -16.39 -32.41 12.69
C ILE A 458 -17.59 -31.46 12.60
N LYS A 459 -17.73 -30.56 13.58
CA LYS A 459 -18.82 -29.56 13.56
C LYS A 459 -18.78 -28.67 12.31
N ILE A 460 -17.60 -28.25 11.86
CA ILE A 460 -17.43 -27.44 10.65
C ILE A 460 -17.85 -28.24 9.42
N ILE A 461 -17.45 -29.51 9.29
CA ILE A 461 -17.86 -30.37 8.17
C ILE A 461 -19.39 -30.47 8.10
N LEU A 462 -20.03 -30.73 9.24
CA LEU A 462 -21.48 -30.90 9.31
C LEU A 462 -22.26 -29.60 9.07
N ASN A 463 -21.68 -28.45 9.37
CA ASN A 463 -22.39 -27.16 9.37
C ASN A 463 -21.82 -26.13 8.38
N TYR A 464 -20.93 -26.53 7.45
CA TYR A 464 -20.17 -25.58 6.63
C TYR A 464 -21.05 -24.61 5.84
N GLN A 465 -22.13 -25.09 5.21
CA GLN A 465 -23.04 -24.23 4.43
C GLN A 465 -23.75 -23.20 5.31
N SER A 466 -24.13 -23.58 6.53
CA SER A 466 -24.75 -22.67 7.51
C SER A 466 -23.74 -21.60 7.97
N ILE A 467 -22.50 -22.01 8.25
CA ILE A 467 -21.42 -21.09 8.64
C ILE A 467 -21.13 -20.09 7.50
N ASP A 468 -20.98 -20.57 6.26
CA ASP A 468 -20.74 -19.74 5.08
C ASP A 468 -21.87 -18.73 4.86
N THR A 469 -23.11 -19.19 4.93
CA THR A 469 -24.30 -18.34 4.80
C THR A 469 -24.34 -17.28 5.89
N SER A 470 -24.03 -17.65 7.14
CA SER A 470 -23.99 -16.72 8.28
C SER A 470 -22.94 -15.61 8.09
N TYR A 471 -21.72 -15.95 7.65
CA TYR A 471 -20.68 -14.96 7.37
C TYR A 471 -21.06 -13.99 6.25
N LYS A 472 -21.63 -14.51 5.15
CA LYS A 472 -22.07 -13.70 4.01
C LYS A 472 -23.27 -12.82 4.37
N ALA A 473 -24.24 -13.37 5.11
CA ALA A 473 -25.41 -12.65 5.59
C ALA A 473 -25.03 -11.51 6.55
N PHE A 474 -24.18 -11.78 7.54
CA PHE A 474 -23.70 -10.76 8.48
C PHE A 474 -23.10 -9.57 7.73
N ARG A 475 -22.21 -9.84 6.76
CA ARG A 475 -21.59 -8.80 5.94
C ARG A 475 -22.63 -8.00 5.16
N HIS A 476 -23.53 -8.69 4.45
CA HIS A 476 -24.55 -8.04 3.63
C HIS A 476 -25.47 -7.15 4.48
N GLN A 477 -25.83 -7.58 5.67
CA GLN A 477 -26.79 -6.88 6.54
C GLN A 477 -26.14 -5.72 7.31
N ASN A 478 -24.89 -5.88 7.76
CA ASN A 478 -24.29 -4.96 8.73
C ASN A 478 -23.20 -4.08 8.13
N LEU A 479 -22.47 -4.54 7.11
CA LEU A 479 -21.24 -3.86 6.65
C LEU A 479 -21.43 -3.07 5.36
N ARG A 480 -22.66 -2.93 4.85
CA ARG A 480 -22.96 -2.11 3.68
C ARG A 480 -22.93 -0.60 3.95
N THR A 481 -23.25 -0.20 5.18
CA THR A 481 -23.23 1.20 5.63
C THR A 481 -22.38 1.35 6.88
N SER A 482 -22.12 2.60 7.29
CA SER A 482 -21.33 2.90 8.48
C SER A 482 -22.07 2.62 9.79
N VAL A 483 -23.39 2.39 9.74
CA VAL A 483 -24.27 2.27 10.93
C VAL A 483 -23.76 1.24 11.93
N PHE A 484 -23.42 0.03 11.46
CA PHE A 484 -22.89 -1.02 12.34
C PHE A 484 -21.58 -0.57 12.99
N TRP A 485 -20.64 -0.05 12.21
CA TRP A 485 -19.32 0.33 12.68
C TRP A 485 -19.36 1.53 13.63
N LYS A 486 -20.21 2.53 13.36
CA LYS A 486 -20.45 3.66 14.27
C LYS A 486 -20.91 3.16 15.63
N ARG A 487 -21.92 2.28 15.67
CA ARG A 487 -22.38 1.65 16.91
C ARG A 487 -21.28 0.81 17.58
N TYR A 488 -20.54 0.02 16.81
CA TYR A 488 -19.53 -0.89 17.34
C TYR A 488 -18.33 -0.14 17.95
N LEU A 489 -17.92 0.97 17.33
CA LEU A 489 -16.87 1.86 17.81
C LEU A 489 -17.36 2.83 18.90
N GLY A 490 -18.67 3.03 19.04
CA GLY A 490 -19.24 4.02 19.97
C GLY A 490 -19.14 5.45 19.46
N ILE A 491 -19.19 5.65 18.14
CA ILE A 491 -19.25 6.97 17.50
C ILE A 491 -20.67 7.52 17.69
N LYS A 492 -20.78 8.76 18.16
CA LYS A 492 -22.05 9.43 18.41
C LYS A 492 -22.70 9.95 17.14
#